data_AF-A0A2E0PBB4-F1
#
_entry.id   AF-A0A2E0PBB4-F1
#
_cell.length_a   1.000
_cell.length_b   1.000
_cell.length_c   1.000
_cell.angle_alpha   90.00
_cell.angle_beta   90.00
_cell.angle_gamma   90.00
#
_symmetry.space_group_name_H-M   'P 1'
#
loop_
_entity.id
_entity.type
_entity.pdbx_description
1 polymer ?
#
loop_
_entity_poly.entity_id
_entity_poly.type
_entity_poly.pdbx_seq_one_letter_code
_entity_poly.pdbx_strand_id
1 'polypeptide(L)'
;MKNNYLATKGLILLAAFACFSSVKAQDSSESVNDFTKGIGPILQEYCYDCHGAKKTKGKVKLTDYDSWSDLEKNPELIEKMIEALNKNEMPPDEEKQPSSKQRKVMLLELESAYKKAIVHGDPATPLRLRRMNRFEYGNAVRDL
;
A
#
# COMPACT_ATOMS: atom_id res chain seq x y z
N MET A 1 -72.66 -3.89 42.58
CA MET A 1 -72.94 -2.77 43.51
C MET A 1 -71.63 -2.04 43.80
N LYS A 2 -71.61 -0.72 43.53
CA LYS A 2 -70.81 0.35 44.18
C LYS A 2 -69.26 0.27 44.02
N ASN A 3 -68.67 0.98 43.05
CA ASN A 3 -68.16 2.36 43.08
C ASN A 3 -67.15 2.71 44.20
N ASN A 4 -65.94 3.06 43.74
CA ASN A 4 -65.11 4.25 44.03
C ASN A 4 -64.66 4.53 45.48
N TYR A 5 -63.35 4.79 45.67
CA TYR A 5 -62.76 6.15 45.69
C TYR A 5 -61.35 6.20 46.30
N LEU A 6 -60.51 7.10 45.75
CA LEU A 6 -59.42 7.88 46.38
C LEU A 6 -58.22 7.07 46.91
N ALA A 7 -56.97 7.51 46.87
CA ALA A 7 -56.25 8.65 46.33
C ALA A 7 -54.77 8.36 46.67
N THR A 8 -53.83 8.96 45.95
CA THR A 8 -52.66 9.70 46.49
C THR A 8 -51.44 9.61 45.56
N LYS A 9 -51.16 10.77 44.96
CA LYS A 9 -49.88 11.36 44.55
C LYS A 9 -48.62 10.49 44.65
N GLY A 10 -47.97 10.27 43.51
CA GLY A 10 -46.57 9.85 43.41
C GLY A 10 -45.95 10.48 42.18
N LEU A 11 -45.45 11.70 42.33
CA LEU A 11 -44.65 12.44 41.35
C LEU A 11 -43.32 11.68 41.17
N ILE A 12 -43.19 10.87 40.11
CA ILE A 12 -41.90 10.28 39.71
C ILE A 12 -41.41 11.03 38.47
N LEU A 13 -40.48 11.94 38.74
CA LEU A 13 -39.69 12.71 37.80
C LEU A 13 -38.64 11.74 37.20
N LEU A 14 -38.89 11.21 36.01
CA LEU A 14 -37.93 10.34 35.30
C LEU A 14 -37.28 11.16 34.18
N ALA A 15 -36.07 11.62 34.47
CA ALA A 15 -35.21 12.37 33.58
C ALA A 15 -34.94 11.58 32.29
N ALA A 16 -35.41 12.11 31.16
CA ALA A 16 -35.05 11.64 29.84
C ALA A 16 -33.58 12.02 29.56
N PHE A 17 -32.66 11.12 29.89
CA PHE A 17 -31.25 11.25 29.57
C PHE A 17 -31.07 11.17 28.05
N ALA A 18 -30.68 12.29 27.45
CA ALA A 18 -30.38 12.39 26.03
C ALA A 18 -29.18 11.51 25.67
N CYS A 19 -29.42 10.36 25.04
CA CYS A 19 -28.37 9.57 24.38
C CYS A 19 -27.95 10.28 23.08
N PHE A 20 -27.10 11.30 23.19
CA PHE A 20 -26.27 11.74 22.06
C PHE A 20 -25.23 10.65 21.80
N SER A 21 -25.56 9.73 20.90
CA SER A 21 -24.60 8.74 20.40
C SER A 21 -23.55 9.50 19.59
N SER A 22 -22.34 9.61 20.13
CA SER A 22 -21.18 10.07 19.38
C SER A 22 -20.87 9.04 18.30
N VAL A 23 -21.21 9.35 17.05
CA VAL A 23 -20.69 8.64 15.89
C VAL A 23 -19.18 8.89 15.84
N LYS A 24 -18.39 7.88 16.20
CA LYS A 24 -16.96 7.87 15.85
C LYS A 24 -16.87 7.65 14.34
N ALA A 25 -16.43 8.67 13.61
CA ALA A 25 -15.96 8.51 12.26
C ALA A 25 -14.78 7.52 12.29
N GLN A 26 -14.94 6.38 11.63
CA GLN A 26 -13.93 5.34 11.56
C GLN A 26 -12.98 5.71 10.43
N ASP A 27 -11.69 5.89 10.75
CA ASP A 27 -10.61 6.22 9.82
C ASP A 27 -10.56 5.22 8.67
N SER A 28 -11.07 5.61 7.51
CA SER A 28 -11.03 4.84 6.26
C SER A 28 -9.63 4.85 5.62
N SER A 29 -8.71 5.64 6.17
CA SER A 29 -7.30 5.75 5.76
C SER A 29 -6.47 4.51 6.12
N GLU A 30 -6.84 3.81 7.19
CA GLU A 30 -6.02 2.74 7.75
C GLU A 30 -6.17 1.42 6.98
N SER A 31 -7.35 1.18 6.37
CA SER A 31 -7.59 -0.04 5.57
C SER A 31 -6.90 -0.04 4.21
N VAL A 32 -6.62 1.14 3.63
CA VAL A 32 -5.92 1.28 2.34
C VAL A 32 -4.41 1.04 2.49
N ASN A 33 -3.89 1.04 3.72
CA ASN A 33 -2.47 0.75 4.00
C ASN A 33 -2.27 -0.65 4.60
N ASP A 34 -3.30 -1.48 4.67
CA ASP A 34 -3.17 -2.86 5.17
C ASP A 34 -2.67 -3.77 4.04
N PHE A 35 -1.40 -4.18 4.10
CA PHE A 35 -0.76 -5.05 3.10
C PHE A 35 -1.58 -6.32 2.82
N THR A 36 -2.16 -6.92 3.86
CA THR A 36 -2.87 -8.21 3.77
C THR A 36 -4.26 -8.09 3.15
N LYS A 37 -4.84 -6.88 3.15
CA LYS A 37 -6.15 -6.59 2.53
C LYS A 37 -6.03 -5.82 1.22
N GLY A 38 -4.92 -5.12 1.00
CA GLY A 38 -4.57 -4.37 -0.20
C GLY A 38 -3.91 -5.26 -1.24
N ILE A 39 -2.61 -5.08 -1.48
CA ILE A 39 -1.89 -5.83 -2.53
C ILE A 39 -1.68 -7.32 -2.24
N GLY A 40 -1.66 -7.78 -0.98
CA GLY A 40 -1.32 -9.16 -0.62
C GLY A 40 -2.09 -10.24 -1.40
N PRO A 41 -3.44 -10.19 -1.45
CA PRO A 41 -4.24 -11.12 -2.25
C PRO A 41 -3.97 -11.03 -3.76
N ILE A 42 -3.59 -9.85 -4.26
CA ILE A 42 -3.26 -9.64 -5.67
C ILE A 42 -1.89 -10.31 -5.97
N LEU A 43 -0.90 -10.14 -5.10
CA LEU A 43 0.40 -10.81 -5.22
C LEU A 43 0.25 -12.32 -5.18
N GLN A 44 -0.61 -12.83 -4.29
CA GLN A 44 -0.88 -14.26 -4.18
C GLN A 44 -1.48 -14.83 -5.47
N GLU A 45 -2.46 -14.14 -6.05
CA GLU A 45 -3.18 -14.61 -7.24
C GLU A 45 -2.34 -14.53 -8.52
N TYR A 46 -1.50 -13.49 -8.67
CA TYR A 46 -0.88 -13.16 -9.96
C TYR A 46 0.64 -13.23 -9.97
N CYS A 47 1.30 -13.28 -8.81
CA CYS A 47 2.77 -13.14 -8.74
C CYS A 47 3.46 -14.37 -8.13
N TYR A 48 2.89 -14.98 -7.08
CA TYR A 48 3.57 -16.01 -6.29
C TYR A 48 3.81 -17.33 -7.03
N ASP A 49 3.08 -17.61 -8.10
CA ASP A 49 3.34 -18.79 -8.93
C ASP A 49 4.71 -18.75 -9.62
N CYS A 50 5.22 -17.56 -9.93
CA CYS A 50 6.53 -17.35 -10.55
C CYS A 50 7.59 -16.77 -9.60
N HIS A 51 7.15 -16.01 -8.59
CA HIS A 51 8.00 -15.29 -7.64
C HIS A 51 7.75 -15.69 -6.19
N GLY A 52 7.33 -16.92 -5.93
CA GLY A 52 7.05 -17.44 -4.59
C GLY A 52 8.07 -18.46 -4.10
N ALA A 53 7.69 -19.25 -3.09
CA ALA A 53 8.57 -20.21 -2.47
C ALA A 53 8.95 -21.40 -3.37
N LYS A 54 8.05 -21.80 -4.29
CA LYS A 54 8.28 -22.94 -5.20
C LYS A 54 9.09 -22.57 -6.44
N LYS A 55 8.93 -21.35 -6.94
CA LYS A 55 9.61 -20.83 -8.13
C LYS A 55 10.02 -19.38 -7.88
N THR A 56 11.25 -19.04 -8.24
CA THR A 56 11.83 -17.72 -7.96
C THR A 56 12.46 -17.15 -9.24
N LYS A 57 11.61 -16.84 -10.22
CA LYS A 57 12.04 -16.21 -11.48
C LYS A 57 12.70 -14.86 -11.17
N GLY A 58 13.73 -14.51 -11.94
CA GLY A 58 14.46 -13.26 -11.76
C GLY A 58 15.17 -13.11 -10.40
N LYS A 59 15.33 -14.19 -9.62
CA LYS A 59 15.86 -14.18 -8.25
C LYS A 59 15.04 -13.31 -7.28
N VAL A 60 13.76 -13.11 -7.57
CA VAL A 60 12.81 -12.36 -6.72
C VAL A 60 11.84 -13.34 -6.07
N LYS A 61 11.85 -13.40 -4.74
CA LYS A 61 10.94 -14.21 -3.91
C LYS A 61 10.05 -13.28 -3.08
N LEU A 62 8.87 -12.96 -3.60
CA LEU A 62 7.93 -12.02 -2.98
C LEU A 62 7.28 -12.58 -1.70
N THR A 63 7.27 -13.90 -1.53
CA THR A 63 6.77 -14.55 -0.29
C THR A 63 7.69 -14.34 0.93
N ASP A 64 8.83 -13.65 0.76
CA ASP A 64 9.68 -13.26 1.89
C ASP A 64 9.22 -11.91 2.51
N TYR A 65 8.19 -11.29 1.93
CA TYR A 65 7.65 -9.99 2.33
C TYR A 65 6.16 -10.12 2.68
N ASP A 66 5.86 -10.14 3.98
CA ASP A 66 4.49 -10.31 4.49
C ASP A 66 3.85 -8.99 4.94
N SER A 67 4.60 -7.89 4.89
CA SER A 67 4.14 -6.57 5.33
C SER A 67 4.79 -5.42 4.53
N TRP A 68 4.19 -4.23 4.58
CA TRP A 68 4.81 -3.02 4.04
C TRP A 68 6.17 -2.73 4.68
N SER A 69 6.30 -2.93 6.00
CA SER A 69 7.57 -2.69 6.69
C SER A 69 8.69 -3.60 6.18
N ASP A 70 8.38 -4.82 5.76
CA ASP A 70 9.38 -5.72 5.17
C ASP A 70 9.78 -5.26 3.78
N LEU A 71 8.81 -4.87 2.96
CA LEU A 71 9.06 -4.45 1.59
C LEU A 71 9.80 -3.10 1.55
N GLU A 72 9.46 -2.16 2.43
CA GLU A 72 10.09 -0.85 2.56
C GLU A 72 11.58 -0.92 2.93
N LYS A 73 12.08 -2.04 3.47
CA LYS A 73 13.52 -2.29 3.66
C LYS A 73 14.28 -2.47 2.34
N ASN A 74 13.57 -2.66 1.22
CA ASN A 74 14.16 -2.91 -0.09
C ASN A 74 13.55 -1.99 -1.17
N PRO A 75 13.88 -0.68 -1.16
CA PRO A 75 13.34 0.28 -2.13
C PRO A 75 13.64 -0.10 -3.60
N GLU A 76 14.80 -0.72 -3.88
CA GLU A 76 15.14 -1.17 -5.22
C GLU A 76 14.18 -2.24 -5.75
N LEU A 77 13.70 -3.13 -4.88
CA LEU A 77 12.70 -4.13 -5.26
C LEU A 77 11.35 -3.45 -5.57
N ILE A 78 10.93 -2.50 -4.74
CA ILE A 78 9.68 -1.75 -4.97
C ILE A 78 9.73 -1.03 -6.32
N GLU A 79 10.84 -0.35 -6.63
CA GLU A 79 11.04 0.33 -7.91
C GLU A 79 10.92 -0.64 -9.09
N LYS A 80 11.60 -1.80 -9.03
CA LYS A 80 11.49 -2.84 -10.07
C LYS A 80 10.06 -3.36 -10.24
N MET A 81 9.33 -3.54 -9.15
CA MET A 81 7.92 -3.95 -9.21
C MET A 81 7.06 -2.90 -9.90
N ILE A 82 7.24 -1.61 -9.56
CA ILE A 82 6.54 -0.49 -10.19
C ILE A 82 6.85 -0.45 -11.69
N GLU A 83 8.12 -0.54 -12.08
CA GLU A 83 8.53 -0.54 -13.49
C GLU A 83 7.90 -1.70 -14.28
N ALA A 84 7.99 -2.93 -13.76
CA ALA A 84 7.45 -4.11 -14.42
C ALA A 84 5.92 -4.03 -14.57
N LEU A 85 5.22 -3.49 -13.56
CA LEU A 85 3.78 -3.28 -13.60
C LEU A 85 3.38 -2.18 -14.59
N ASN A 86 4.14 -1.07 -14.65
CA ASN A 86 3.89 0.04 -15.58
C ASN A 86 4.11 -0.36 -17.04
N LYS A 87 5.13 -1.18 -17.30
CA LYS A 87 5.42 -1.69 -18.66
C LYS A 87 4.51 -2.85 -19.06
N ASN A 88 3.65 -3.33 -18.16
CA ASN A 88 2.84 -4.55 -18.33
C ASN A 88 3.71 -5.80 -18.63
N GLU A 89 4.96 -5.81 -18.20
CA GLU A 89 5.86 -6.97 -18.33
C GLU A 89 5.50 -8.07 -17.31
N MET A 90 4.83 -7.67 -16.21
CA MET A 90 4.40 -8.57 -15.16
C MET A 90 2.90 -8.42 -14.85
N PRO A 91 2.17 -9.55 -14.68
CA PRO A 91 2.58 -10.91 -15.08
C PRO A 91 2.83 -11.01 -16.60
N PRO A 92 3.55 -12.03 -17.10
CA PRO A 92 3.71 -12.26 -18.55
C PRO A 92 2.37 -12.43 -19.27
N ASP A 93 2.33 -12.12 -20.58
CA ASP A 93 1.09 -12.12 -21.37
C ASP A 93 0.38 -13.49 -21.41
N GLU A 94 1.11 -14.59 -21.26
CA GLU A 94 0.54 -15.95 -21.20
C GLU A 94 -0.09 -16.31 -19.85
N GLU A 95 0.15 -15.50 -18.82
CA GLU A 95 -0.33 -15.73 -17.46
C GLU A 95 -1.59 -14.90 -17.16
N LYS A 96 -2.29 -15.27 -16.08
CA LYS A 96 -3.47 -14.54 -15.63
C LYS A 96 -3.12 -13.09 -15.30
N GLN A 97 -3.82 -12.13 -15.90
CA GLN A 97 -3.57 -10.70 -15.70
C GLN A 97 -4.47 -10.11 -14.60
N PRO A 98 -3.96 -9.21 -13.75
CA PRO A 98 -4.79 -8.41 -12.87
C PRO A 98 -5.66 -7.45 -13.67
N SER A 99 -6.85 -7.14 -13.16
CA SER A 99 -7.68 -6.08 -13.74
C SER A 99 -6.97 -4.73 -13.72
N SER A 100 -7.35 -3.81 -14.61
CA SER A 100 -6.81 -2.44 -14.64
C SER A 100 -6.94 -1.72 -13.29
N LYS A 101 -8.04 -1.95 -12.58
CA LYS A 101 -8.27 -1.42 -11.22
C LYS A 101 -7.28 -2.02 -10.21
N GLN A 102 -7.06 -3.33 -10.23
CA GLN A 102 -6.10 -3.99 -9.35
C GLN A 102 -4.67 -3.50 -9.62
N ARG A 103 -4.27 -3.41 -10.90
CA ARG A 103 -2.96 -2.88 -11.29
C ARG A 103 -2.77 -1.45 -10.79
N LYS A 104 -3.78 -0.59 -10.95
CA LYS A 104 -3.74 0.79 -10.46
C LYS A 104 -3.61 0.86 -8.94
N VAL A 105 -4.34 0.02 -8.19
CA VAL A 105 -4.22 -0.05 -6.73
C VAL A 105 -2.80 -0.46 -6.33
N MET A 106 -2.24 -1.50 -6.96
CA MET A 106 -0.86 -1.91 -6.69
C MET A 106 0.14 -0.80 -6.93
N LEU A 107 0.05 -0.09 -8.06
CA LEU A 107 0.97 1.00 -8.38
C LEU A 107 0.88 2.12 -7.34
N LEU A 108 -0.33 2.54 -6.95
CA LEU A 108 -0.51 3.59 -5.94
C LEU A 108 0.07 3.21 -4.58
N GLU A 109 -0.16 1.98 -4.13
CA GLU A 109 0.33 1.50 -2.84
C GLU A 109 1.87 1.30 -2.85
N LEU A 110 2.41 0.73 -3.93
CA LEU A 110 3.86 0.56 -4.12
C LEU A 110 4.58 1.92 -4.23
N GLU A 111 4.04 2.89 -4.94
CA GLU A 111 4.61 4.25 -5.01
C GLU A 111 4.63 4.93 -3.64
N SER A 112 3.58 4.73 -2.85
CA SER A 112 3.52 5.23 -1.47
C SER A 112 4.59 4.57 -0.59
N ALA A 113 4.73 3.25 -0.68
CA ALA A 113 5.77 2.50 0.02
C ALA A 113 7.19 2.90 -0.42
N TYR A 114 7.42 3.09 -1.72
CA TYR A 114 8.72 3.55 -2.24
C TYR A 114 9.09 4.91 -1.66
N LYS A 115 8.15 5.87 -1.66
CA LYS A 115 8.36 7.20 -1.07
C LYS A 115 8.73 7.12 0.40
N LYS A 116 8.09 6.26 1.19
CA LYS A 116 8.43 6.03 2.59
C LYS A 116 9.82 5.41 2.72
N ALA A 117 10.12 4.40 1.91
CA ALA A 117 11.39 3.69 1.92
C ALA A 117 12.58 4.60 1.62
N ILE A 118 12.48 5.52 0.66
CA ILE A 118 13.58 6.45 0.33
C ILE A 118 13.74 7.61 1.33
N VAL A 119 12.69 7.97 2.06
CA VAL A 119 12.76 9.01 3.11
C VAL A 119 13.47 8.48 4.35
N HIS A 120 13.27 7.20 4.67
CA HIS A 120 13.85 6.54 5.83
C HIS A 120 15.12 5.73 5.52
N GLY A 121 15.42 5.50 4.24
CA GLY A 121 16.63 4.84 3.77
C GLY A 121 17.87 5.72 3.93
N ASP A 122 19.04 5.07 3.98
CA ASP A 122 20.32 5.79 4.02
C ASP A 122 20.38 6.82 2.89
N PRO A 123 20.81 8.07 3.16
CA PRO A 123 20.91 9.07 2.12
C PRO A 123 21.77 8.52 1.00
N ALA A 124 21.18 8.42 -0.20
CA ALA A 124 21.89 7.97 -1.39
C ALA A 124 23.25 8.67 -1.42
N THR A 125 24.33 7.89 -1.50
CA THR A 125 25.69 8.43 -1.48
C THR A 125 25.72 9.56 -2.49
N PRO A 126 26.00 10.82 -2.10
CA PRO A 126 25.84 11.94 -3.00
C PRO A 126 26.66 11.65 -4.25
N LEU A 127 25.95 11.54 -5.40
CA LEU A 127 26.59 11.32 -6.68
C LEU A 127 27.59 12.46 -6.86
N ARG A 128 28.88 12.15 -6.71
CA ARG A 128 29.94 13.11 -6.96
C ARG A 128 30.03 13.27 -8.46
N LEU A 129 29.24 14.19 -9.00
CA LEU A 129 29.35 14.62 -10.39
C LEU A 129 30.78 15.13 -10.60
N ARG A 130 31.62 14.33 -11.26
CA ARG A 130 32.95 14.77 -11.68
C ARG A 130 32.80 15.62 -12.92
N ARG A 131 33.49 16.77 -12.95
CA ARG A 131 33.61 17.56 -14.18
C ARG A 131 34.32 16.72 -15.24
N MET A 132 33.68 16.59 -16.40
CA MET A 132 34.26 15.93 -17.55
C MET A 132 35.55 16.65 -17.98
N ASN A 133 36.60 15.89 -18.29
CA ASN A 133 37.86 16.48 -18.75
C ASN A 133 37.77 16.87 -20.24
N ARG A 134 38.77 17.61 -20.74
CA ARG A 134 38.77 18.12 -22.11
C ARG A 134 38.72 17.02 -23.18
N PHE A 135 39.33 15.86 -22.92
CA PHE A 135 39.33 14.73 -23.86
C PHE A 135 37.97 14.05 -23.91
N GLU A 136 37.36 13.80 -22.75
CA GLU A 136 36.03 13.23 -22.63
C GLU A 136 34.97 14.12 -23.32
N TYR A 137 35.03 15.45 -23.11
CA TYR A 137 34.17 16.40 -23.81
C TYR A 137 34.38 16.38 -25.33
N GLY A 138 35.64 16.39 -25.77
CA GLY A 138 35.97 16.34 -27.19
C GLY A 138 35.59 15.02 -27.87
N ASN A 139 35.40 13.94 -27.13
CA ASN A 139 34.88 12.68 -27.65
C ASN A 139 33.35 12.73 -27.75
N ALA A 140 32.66 13.22 -26.71
CA ALA A 140 31.20 13.35 -26.71
C ALA A 140 30.69 14.26 -27.85
N VAL A 141 31.38 15.37 -28.14
CA VAL A 141 31.01 16.27 -29.26
C VAL A 141 31.25 15.64 -30.63
N ARG A 142 32.21 14.71 -30.76
CA ARG A 142 32.50 14.01 -32.02
C ARG A 142 31.53 12.86 -32.31
N ASP A 143 30.87 12.36 -31.27
CA ASP A 143 29.92 11.23 -31.33
C ASP A 143 28.48 11.70 -31.62
N LEU A 144 28.25 13.02 -31.68
CA LEU A 144 27.01 13.67 -32.13
C LEU A 144 27.06 14.00 -33.62
#